data_AF-A0AAV2G0E7-F1
#
_entry.id   AF-A0AAV2G0E7-F1
#
_cell.length_a   1.000
_cell.length_b   1.000
_cell.length_c   1.000
_cell.angle_alpha   90.00
_cell.angle_beta   90.00
_cell.angle_gamma   90.00
#
_symmetry.space_group_name_H-M   'P 1'
#
loop_
_entity.id
_entity.type
_entity.pdbx_description
1 polymer ?
#
loop_
_entity_poly.entity_id
_entity_poly.type
_entity_poly.pdbx_seq_one_letter_code
_entity_poly.pdbx_strand_id
1 'polypeptide(L)'
;MQAMLKQQGLWAPLSGKSKKESIDEEEWISLEEKAHSTILLCLADDIITEVATEKTASGLWLKLESLYMTKSLTNKLHMKQRLFSLRMEEGISLRNHLDQLNTILLYMRNIDVKIDDEDAVLILLVSLPHSYENFVDSFIAGKDSLSLEDVRSALHTREVRHKASGSGSENQASGLAATSGRRQQSGNRKANTNSNSAGLKDDICHYCKEKGHWKFVVLN
;
A
#
# COMPACT_ATOMS: atom_id res chain seq x y z
N MET A 1 6.43 14.87 -18.30
CA MET A 1 6.87 16.08 -19.03
C MET A 1 7.29 15.81 -20.48
N GLN A 2 8.27 14.91 -20.74
CA GLN A 2 8.78 14.66 -22.11
C GLN A 2 7.69 14.34 -23.16
N ALA A 3 6.75 13.44 -22.85
CA ALA A 3 5.66 13.08 -23.77
C ALA A 3 4.76 14.27 -24.13
N MET A 4 4.43 15.11 -23.14
CA MET A 4 3.62 16.32 -23.32
C MET A 4 4.31 17.34 -24.23
N LEU A 5 5.61 17.60 -24.00
CA LEU A 5 6.38 18.53 -24.83
C LEU A 5 6.51 18.05 -26.28
N LYS A 6 6.63 16.74 -26.50
CA LYS A 6 6.62 16.14 -27.85
C LYS A 6 5.26 16.30 -28.53
N GLN A 7 4.16 16.05 -27.81
CA GLN A 7 2.81 16.21 -28.33
C GLN A 7 2.51 17.68 -28.72
N GLN A 8 3.01 18.63 -27.94
CA GLN A 8 2.81 20.07 -28.18
C GLN A 8 3.75 20.64 -29.25
N GLY A 9 4.60 19.82 -29.87
CA GLY A 9 5.57 20.27 -30.88
C GLY A 9 6.73 21.09 -30.30
N LEU A 10 6.86 21.16 -28.97
CA LEU A 10 7.86 21.98 -28.28
C LEU A 10 9.20 21.28 -28.14
N TRP A 11 9.36 20.04 -28.61
CA TRP A 11 10.58 19.23 -28.40
C TRP A 11 11.81 19.72 -29.16
N ALA A 12 11.64 20.39 -30.29
CA ALA A 12 12.76 20.79 -31.14
C ALA A 12 13.74 21.76 -30.44
N PRO A 13 13.29 22.86 -29.80
CA PRO A 13 14.17 23.75 -29.02
C PRO A 13 14.95 23.07 -27.89
N LEU A 14 14.41 22.04 -27.22
CA LEU A 14 15.13 21.38 -26.11
C LEU A 14 16.26 20.48 -26.60
N SER A 15 16.14 19.94 -27.82
CA SER A 15 17.08 18.94 -28.36
C SER A 15 18.44 19.52 -28.78
N GLY A 16 18.66 20.84 -28.62
CA GLY A 16 19.90 21.54 -29.01
C GLY A 16 20.18 21.52 -30.52
N LYS A 17 19.26 20.98 -31.33
CA LYS A 17 19.34 21.02 -32.79
C LYS A 17 19.08 22.46 -33.22
N SER A 18 20.04 23.04 -33.92
CA SER A 18 19.90 24.38 -34.50
C SER A 18 18.66 24.45 -35.40
N LYS A 19 18.13 25.67 -35.51
CA LYS A 19 17.05 26.06 -36.42
C LYS A 19 17.15 25.28 -37.74
N LYS A 20 16.10 24.55 -38.11
CA LYS A 20 15.99 23.99 -39.47
C LYS A 20 15.86 25.17 -40.43
N GLU A 21 16.59 25.15 -41.55
CA GLU A 21 16.64 26.21 -42.57
C GLU A 21 15.25 26.63 -43.12
N SER A 22 14.20 25.83 -42.86
CA SER A 22 12.82 26.05 -43.31
C SER A 22 11.91 26.80 -42.33
N ILE A 23 12.32 27.07 -41.09
CA ILE A 23 11.47 27.73 -40.08
C ILE A 23 11.85 29.22 -40.02
N ASP A 24 10.86 30.10 -39.92
CA ASP A 24 11.13 31.53 -39.77
C ASP A 24 11.81 31.85 -38.42
N GLU A 25 12.59 32.92 -38.37
CA GLU A 25 13.33 33.28 -37.14
C GLU A 25 12.40 33.69 -36.01
N GLU A 26 11.35 34.44 -36.31
CA GLU A 26 10.32 34.83 -35.34
C GLU A 26 9.54 33.63 -34.82
N GLU A 27 9.18 32.69 -35.70
CA GLU A 27 8.52 31.44 -35.31
C GLU A 27 9.40 30.59 -34.39
N TRP A 28 10.70 30.53 -34.66
CA TRP A 28 11.65 29.78 -33.82
C TRP A 28 11.80 30.40 -32.42
N ILE A 29 11.91 31.72 -32.32
CA ILE A 29 11.99 32.43 -31.04
C ILE A 29 10.71 32.19 -30.22
N SER A 30 9.55 32.31 -30.86
CA SER A 30 8.26 32.04 -30.21
C SER A 30 8.16 30.60 -29.69
N LEU A 31 8.65 29.62 -30.47
CA LEU A 31 8.72 28.22 -30.07
C LEU A 31 9.66 28.01 -28.87
N GLU A 32 10.80 28.67 -28.85
CA GLU A 32 11.77 28.59 -27.76
C GLU A 32 11.22 29.19 -26.45
N GLU A 33 10.64 30.39 -26.50
CA GLU A 33 10.01 31.03 -25.34
C GLU A 33 8.84 30.20 -24.79
N LYS A 34 8.03 29.65 -25.69
CA LYS A 34 6.90 28.80 -25.31
C LYS A 34 7.38 27.50 -24.68
N ALA A 35 8.43 26.88 -25.21
CA ALA A 35 9.04 25.69 -24.63
C ALA A 35 9.60 25.97 -23.22
N HIS A 36 10.38 27.04 -23.08
CA HIS A 36 10.95 27.47 -21.80
C HIS A 36 9.86 27.72 -20.74
N SER A 37 8.86 28.53 -21.09
CA SER A 37 7.74 28.86 -20.19
C SER A 37 6.92 27.62 -19.79
N THR A 38 6.66 26.73 -20.75
CA THR A 38 5.90 25.50 -20.49
C THR A 38 6.65 24.58 -19.52
N ILE A 39 7.97 24.47 -19.63
CA ILE A 39 8.77 23.70 -18.68
C ILE A 39 8.65 24.31 -17.29
N LEU A 40 8.86 25.62 -17.13
CA LEU A 40 8.77 26.30 -15.83
C LEU A 40 7.40 26.13 -15.18
N LEU A 41 6.31 26.24 -15.94
CA LEU A 41 4.94 26.03 -15.45
C LEU A 41 4.66 24.60 -14.96
N CYS A 42 5.49 23.63 -15.35
CA CYS A 42 5.37 22.25 -14.90
C CYS A 42 6.26 21.91 -13.69
N LEU A 43 7.08 22.85 -13.22
CA LEU A 43 7.98 22.66 -12.08
C LEU A 43 7.35 23.17 -10.79
N ALA A 44 7.74 22.57 -9.67
CA ALA A 44 7.42 23.08 -8.35
C ALA A 44 8.37 24.26 -8.00
N ASP A 45 7.91 25.15 -7.11
CA ASP A 45 8.59 26.41 -6.78
C ASP A 45 10.04 26.21 -6.31
N ASP A 46 10.29 25.16 -5.53
CA ASP A 46 11.62 24.76 -5.08
C ASP A 46 12.56 24.44 -6.26
N ILE A 47 12.07 23.69 -7.25
CA ILE A 47 12.84 23.34 -8.45
C ILE A 47 13.10 24.58 -9.33
N ILE A 48 12.12 25.50 -9.43
CA ILE A 48 12.26 26.74 -10.20
C ILE A 48 13.45 27.57 -9.70
N THR A 49 13.67 27.62 -8.38
CA THR A 49 14.81 28.35 -7.81
C THR A 49 16.17 27.76 -8.23
N GLU A 50 16.27 26.44 -8.40
CA GLU A 50 17.50 25.77 -8.79
C GLU A 50 17.86 25.94 -10.27
N VAL A 51 16.86 26.20 -11.11
CA VAL A 51 17.02 26.34 -12.57
C VAL A 51 16.88 27.78 -13.06
N ALA A 52 16.65 28.74 -12.16
CA ALA A 52 16.41 30.16 -12.48
C ALA A 52 17.54 30.83 -13.29
N THR A 53 18.75 30.26 -13.29
CA THR A 53 19.89 30.76 -14.06
C THR A 53 19.82 30.44 -15.55
N GLU A 54 18.97 29.47 -15.95
CA GLU A 54 18.89 28.98 -17.32
C GLU A 54 17.88 29.79 -18.17
N LYS A 55 18.39 30.49 -19.18
CA LYS A 55 17.59 31.38 -20.04
C LYS A 55 17.06 30.70 -21.31
N THR A 56 17.62 29.56 -21.69
CA THR A 56 17.24 28.83 -22.91
C THR A 56 16.46 27.57 -22.54
N ALA A 57 15.50 27.17 -23.39
CA ALA A 57 14.74 25.94 -23.16
C ALA A 57 15.65 24.70 -23.12
N SER A 58 16.72 24.70 -23.93
CA SER A 58 17.74 23.65 -23.95
C SER A 58 18.60 23.63 -22.68
N GLY A 59 19.06 24.78 -22.20
CA GLY A 59 19.85 24.90 -20.95
C GLY A 59 19.03 24.45 -19.75
N LEU A 60 17.78 24.90 -19.68
CA LEU A 60 16.81 24.49 -18.65
C LEU A 60 16.61 22.97 -18.64
N TRP A 61 16.41 22.36 -19.81
CA TRP A 61 16.25 20.92 -19.94
C TRP A 61 17.50 20.14 -19.53
N LEU A 62 18.67 20.55 -20.01
CA LEU A 62 19.95 19.91 -19.68
C LEU A 62 20.28 20.04 -18.20
N LYS A 63 19.95 21.18 -17.57
CA LYS A 63 20.10 21.38 -16.14
C LYS A 63 19.21 20.42 -15.36
N LEU A 64 17.94 20.29 -15.72
CA LEU A 64 17.03 19.32 -15.12
C LEU A 64 17.52 17.87 -15.31
N GLU A 65 18.02 17.53 -16.50
CA GLU A 65 18.65 16.22 -16.74
C GLU A 65 19.87 16.03 -15.82
N SER A 66 20.69 17.06 -15.63
CA SER A 66 21.86 16.99 -14.75
C SER A 66 21.50 16.90 -13.25
N LEU A 67 20.39 17.47 -12.82
CA LEU A 67 19.97 17.41 -11.42
C LEU A 67 19.30 16.07 -11.11
N TYR A 68 18.36 15.66 -11.96
CA TYR A 68 17.44 14.56 -11.67
C TYR A 68 17.67 13.29 -12.49
N MET A 69 18.37 13.37 -13.62
CA MET A 69 18.68 12.22 -14.48
C MET A 69 20.17 11.86 -14.50
N THR A 70 20.99 12.51 -13.67
CA THR A 70 22.41 12.13 -13.56
C THR A 70 22.53 10.73 -12.99
N LYS A 71 23.08 9.82 -13.80
CA LYS A 71 23.36 8.42 -13.46
C LYS A 71 24.58 8.27 -12.54
N SER A 72 24.85 9.27 -11.69
CA SER A 72 26.00 9.27 -10.79
C SER A 72 25.86 8.15 -9.76
N LEU A 73 27.01 7.67 -9.26
CA LEU A 73 27.03 6.69 -8.19
C LEU A 73 26.31 7.22 -6.94
N THR A 74 26.43 8.51 -6.64
CA THR A 74 25.75 9.19 -5.53
C THR A 74 24.23 9.13 -5.68
N ASN A 75 23.69 9.42 -6.86
CA ASN A 75 22.24 9.36 -7.10
C ASN A 75 21.73 7.92 -7.02
N LYS A 76 22.48 6.96 -7.58
CA LYS A 76 22.15 5.54 -7.46
C LYS A 76 22.13 5.07 -6.00
N LEU A 77 23.14 5.47 -5.21
CA LEU A 77 23.21 5.16 -3.78
C LEU A 77 22.03 5.78 -3.02
N HIS A 78 21.76 7.07 -3.25
CA HIS A 78 20.66 7.78 -2.60
C HIS A 78 19.31 7.14 -2.90
N MET A 79 19.05 6.76 -4.16
CA MET A 79 17.82 6.05 -4.52
C MET A 79 17.73 4.68 -3.86
N LYS A 80 18.82 3.90 -3.82
CA LYS A 80 18.84 2.61 -3.12
C LYS A 80 18.57 2.78 -1.63
N GLN A 81 19.16 3.78 -0.99
CA GLN A 81 18.87 4.11 0.41
C GLN A 81 17.39 4.42 0.62
N ARG A 82 16.78 5.27 -0.24
CA ARG A 82 15.35 5.59 -0.14
C ARG A 82 14.46 4.36 -0.33
N LEU A 83 14.79 3.48 -1.26
CA LEU A 83 14.03 2.25 -1.52
C LEU A 83 14.07 1.30 -0.32
N PHE A 84 15.26 0.99 0.21
CA PHE A 84 15.40 0.03 1.31
C PHE A 84 14.93 0.59 2.66
N SER A 85 14.97 1.92 2.83
CA SER A 85 14.44 2.62 4.00
C SER A 85 12.94 2.92 3.91
N LEU A 86 12.28 2.59 2.80
CA LEU A 86 10.84 2.81 2.66
C LEU A 86 10.09 1.94 3.69
N ARG A 87 9.30 2.59 4.53
CA ARG A 87 8.45 1.95 5.55
C ARG A 87 7.11 2.65 5.57
N MET A 88 6.05 1.86 5.63
CA MET A 88 4.69 2.34 5.84
C MET A 88 4.46 2.49 7.34
N GLU A 89 4.01 3.67 7.77
CA GLU A 89 3.60 3.88 9.15
C GLU A 89 2.18 3.37 9.39
N GLU A 90 1.89 3.03 10.65
CA GLU A 90 0.58 2.56 11.07
C GLU A 90 -0.49 3.62 10.81
N GLY A 91 -1.60 3.24 10.18
CA GLY A 91 -2.72 4.17 9.89
C GLY A 91 -2.57 5.01 8.61
N ILE A 92 -1.42 4.98 7.92
CA ILE A 92 -1.31 5.58 6.58
C ILE A 92 -2.12 4.74 5.57
N SER A 93 -2.67 5.39 4.55
CA SER A 93 -3.34 4.71 3.43
C SER A 93 -2.35 3.82 2.68
N LEU A 94 -2.68 2.54 2.53
CA LEU A 94 -1.94 1.57 1.73
C LEU A 94 -1.70 2.09 0.31
N ARG A 95 -2.69 2.76 -0.28
CA ARG A 95 -2.58 3.36 -1.61
C ARG A 95 -1.46 4.38 -1.69
N ASN A 96 -1.36 5.28 -0.70
CA ASN A 96 -0.30 6.29 -0.68
C ASN A 96 1.09 5.65 -0.58
N HIS A 97 1.20 4.55 0.16
CA HIS A 97 2.44 3.78 0.26
C HIS A 97 2.83 3.13 -1.07
N LEU A 98 1.88 2.51 -1.76
CA LEU A 98 2.09 1.94 -3.10
C LEU A 98 2.50 3.02 -4.13
N ASP A 99 1.90 4.20 -4.06
CA ASP A 99 2.24 5.33 -4.94
C ASP A 99 3.67 5.84 -4.67
N GLN A 100 4.11 5.89 -3.41
CA GLN A 100 5.50 6.22 -3.05
C GLN A 100 6.50 5.19 -3.58
N LEU A 101 6.22 3.89 -3.40
CA LEU A 101 7.07 2.82 -3.94
C LEU A 101 7.18 2.92 -5.47
N ASN A 102 6.05 3.08 -6.17
CA ASN A 102 6.01 3.25 -7.63
C ASN A 102 6.84 4.44 -8.10
N THR A 103 6.76 5.55 -7.37
CA THR A 103 7.53 6.75 -7.67
C THR A 103 9.03 6.47 -7.59
N ILE A 104 9.49 5.79 -6.53
CA ILE A 104 10.90 5.42 -6.37
C ILE A 104 11.37 4.46 -7.48
N LEU A 105 10.57 3.44 -7.80
CA LEU A 105 10.89 2.48 -8.87
C LEU A 105 10.98 3.17 -10.25
N LEU A 106 10.09 4.12 -10.54
CA LEU A 106 10.13 4.92 -11.75
C LEU A 106 11.42 5.76 -11.84
N TYR A 107 11.80 6.42 -10.74
CA TYR A 107 13.06 7.17 -10.68
C TYR A 107 14.28 6.27 -10.87
N MET A 108 14.30 5.07 -10.26
CA MET A 108 15.37 4.10 -10.48
C MET A 108 15.50 3.68 -11.94
N ARG A 109 14.36 3.41 -12.59
CA ARG A 109 14.33 3.09 -14.03
C ARG A 109 14.90 4.24 -14.87
N ASN A 110 14.63 5.49 -14.51
CA ASN A 110 15.14 6.66 -15.23
C ASN A 110 16.67 6.81 -15.13
N ILE A 111 17.31 6.30 -14.06
CA ILE A 111 18.76 6.32 -13.88
C ILE A 111 19.45 5.00 -14.29
N ASP A 112 18.77 4.17 -15.08
CA ASP A 112 19.20 2.83 -15.52
C ASP A 112 19.54 1.86 -14.37
N VAL A 113 18.84 1.95 -13.26
CA VAL A 113 18.87 0.95 -12.19
C VAL A 113 17.61 0.10 -12.33
N LYS A 114 17.79 -1.16 -12.73
CA LYS A 114 16.70 -2.14 -12.74
C LYS A 114 16.59 -2.77 -11.36
N ILE A 115 15.37 -2.85 -10.87
CA ILE A 115 14.96 -3.67 -9.74
C ILE A 115 14.10 -4.77 -10.35
N ASP A 116 14.42 -6.02 -10.03
CA ASP A 116 13.62 -7.13 -10.52
C ASP A 116 12.24 -7.11 -9.86
N ASP A 117 11.22 -7.57 -10.57
CA ASP A 117 9.84 -7.50 -10.07
C ASP A 117 9.66 -8.29 -8.77
N GLU A 118 10.41 -9.39 -8.61
CA GLU A 118 10.48 -10.17 -7.38
C GLU A 118 11.02 -9.35 -6.20
N ASP A 119 12.15 -8.65 -6.40
CA ASP A 119 12.72 -7.75 -5.39
C ASP A 119 11.75 -6.63 -5.03
N ALA A 120 11.05 -6.06 -6.02
CA ALA A 120 10.04 -5.02 -5.77
C ALA A 120 8.90 -5.53 -4.89
N VAL A 121 8.47 -6.79 -5.09
CA VAL A 121 7.47 -7.44 -4.23
C VAL A 121 7.99 -7.67 -2.82
N LEU A 122 9.19 -8.20 -2.66
CA LEU A 122 9.78 -8.46 -1.35
C LEU A 122 9.97 -7.15 -0.57
N ILE A 123 10.45 -6.10 -1.23
CA ILE A 123 10.58 -4.76 -0.65
C ILE A 123 9.22 -4.22 -0.21
N LEU A 124 8.17 -4.40 -1.02
CA LEU A 124 6.82 -4.01 -0.64
C LEU A 124 6.38 -4.74 0.63
N LEU A 125 6.52 -6.06 0.69
CA LEU A 125 6.08 -6.86 1.85
C LEU A 125 6.85 -6.50 3.13
N VAL A 126 8.16 -6.30 3.05
CA VAL A 126 9.01 -5.89 4.19
C VAL A 126 8.74 -4.45 4.63
N SER A 127 8.24 -3.60 3.72
CA SER A 127 7.94 -2.20 4.03
C SER A 127 6.61 -1.99 4.76
N LEU A 128 5.75 -3.02 4.85
CA LEU A 128 4.47 -2.94 5.54
C LEU A 128 4.65 -2.84 7.07
N PRO A 129 3.70 -2.24 7.79
CA PRO A 129 3.81 -2.12 9.24
C PRO A 129 3.50 -3.45 9.93
N HIS A 130 3.85 -3.54 11.22
CA HIS A 130 3.72 -4.75 12.04
C HIS A 130 2.30 -5.36 12.03
N SER A 131 1.26 -4.52 11.91
CA SER A 131 -0.12 -5.01 11.79
C SER A 131 -0.38 -5.92 10.58
N TYR A 132 0.50 -5.94 9.59
CA TYR A 132 0.41 -6.79 8.40
C TYR A 132 1.21 -8.09 8.51
N GLU A 133 1.99 -8.33 9.57
CA GLU A 133 2.87 -9.52 9.68
C GLU A 133 2.14 -10.84 9.43
N ASN A 134 1.03 -11.09 10.13
CA ASN A 134 0.23 -12.30 9.93
C ASN A 134 -0.24 -12.50 8.49
N PHE A 135 -0.51 -11.40 7.78
CA PHE A 135 -0.86 -11.45 6.37
C PHE A 135 0.36 -11.78 5.51
N VAL A 136 1.51 -11.14 5.76
CA VAL A 136 2.74 -11.39 5.02
C VAL A 136 3.15 -12.87 5.15
N ASP A 137 3.17 -13.40 6.37
CA ASP A 137 3.52 -14.81 6.63
C ASP A 137 2.57 -15.77 5.91
N SER A 138 1.26 -15.55 6.05
CA SER A 138 0.24 -16.37 5.39
C SER A 138 0.28 -16.23 3.86
N PHE A 139 0.67 -15.07 3.36
CA PHE A 139 0.68 -14.78 1.93
C PHE A 139 1.90 -15.39 1.23
N ILE A 140 3.05 -15.43 1.90
CA ILE A 140 4.30 -16.04 1.40
C ILE A 140 4.28 -17.56 1.58
N ALA A 141 3.58 -18.08 2.60
CA ALA A 141 3.53 -19.51 2.88
C ALA A 141 3.18 -20.35 1.64
N GLY A 142 4.12 -21.20 1.22
CA GLY A 142 3.95 -22.13 0.10
C GLY A 142 4.05 -21.50 -1.30
N LYS A 143 4.56 -20.27 -1.43
CA LYS A 143 4.79 -19.63 -2.74
C LYS A 143 6.28 -19.42 -3.00
N ASP A 144 6.74 -19.92 -4.14
CA ASP A 144 8.12 -19.76 -4.62
C ASP A 144 8.30 -18.56 -5.57
N SER A 145 7.20 -18.00 -6.09
CA SER A 145 7.22 -16.83 -6.97
C SER A 145 6.01 -15.94 -6.72
N LEU A 146 6.19 -14.63 -6.79
CA LEU A 146 5.15 -13.64 -6.54
C LEU A 146 5.13 -12.58 -7.64
N SER A 147 3.94 -12.22 -8.11
CA SER A 147 3.75 -11.05 -8.97
C SER A 147 3.33 -9.83 -8.16
N LEU A 148 3.70 -8.65 -8.65
CA LEU A 148 3.30 -7.38 -8.03
C LEU A 148 1.78 -7.18 -8.05
N GLU A 149 1.10 -7.70 -9.07
CA GLU A 149 -0.36 -7.63 -9.20
C GLU A 149 -1.08 -8.49 -8.16
N ASP A 150 -0.58 -9.71 -7.89
CA ASP A 150 -1.14 -10.60 -6.87
C ASP A 150 -1.05 -9.97 -5.48
N VAL A 151 0.11 -9.38 -5.16
CA VAL A 151 0.36 -8.74 -3.86
C VAL A 151 -0.57 -7.53 -3.69
N ARG A 152 -0.69 -6.68 -4.72
CA ARG A 152 -1.61 -5.53 -4.70
C ARG A 152 -3.05 -5.96 -4.50
N SER A 153 -3.49 -7.00 -5.21
CA SER A 153 -4.86 -7.50 -5.13
C SER A 153 -5.17 -8.09 -3.75
N ALA A 154 -4.23 -8.84 -3.19
CA ALA A 154 -4.35 -9.42 -1.85
C ALA A 154 -4.36 -8.34 -0.75
N LEU A 155 -3.49 -7.33 -0.87
CA LEU A 155 -3.44 -6.20 0.05
C LEU A 155 -4.73 -5.38 0.02
N HIS A 156 -5.27 -5.08 -1.17
CA HIS A 156 -6.57 -4.41 -1.28
C HIS A 156 -7.71 -5.23 -0.69
N THR A 157 -7.73 -6.55 -0.94
CA THR A 157 -8.74 -7.45 -0.36
C THR A 157 -8.71 -7.44 1.16
N ARG A 158 -7.50 -7.43 1.76
CA ARG A 158 -7.32 -7.30 3.21
C ARG A 158 -7.84 -5.96 3.70
N GLU A 159 -7.51 -4.86 3.03
CA GLU A 159 -7.92 -3.51 3.45
C GLU A 159 -9.45 -3.36 3.45
N VAL A 160 -10.14 -3.92 2.45
CA VAL A 160 -11.62 -3.94 2.39
C VAL A 160 -12.20 -4.76 3.54
N ARG A 161 -11.66 -5.95 3.82
CA ARG A 161 -12.12 -6.80 4.94
C ARG A 161 -11.88 -6.12 6.28
N HIS A 162 -10.74 -5.47 6.48
CA HIS A 162 -10.42 -4.76 7.71
C HIS A 162 -11.34 -3.57 7.94
N LYS A 163 -11.69 -2.81 6.89
CA LYS A 163 -12.69 -1.73 6.98
C LYS A 163 -14.10 -2.26 7.29
N ALA A 164 -14.48 -3.41 6.72
CA ALA A 164 -15.76 -4.05 7.01
C ALA A 164 -15.84 -4.56 8.47
N SER A 165 -14.75 -5.09 9.02
CA SER A 165 -14.66 -5.54 10.42
C SER A 165 -14.52 -4.37 11.40
N GLY A 166 -13.85 -3.27 11.02
CA GLY A 166 -13.72 -2.05 11.83
C GLY A 166 -15.00 -1.20 11.89
N SER A 167 -15.96 -1.45 10.99
CA SER A 167 -17.29 -0.83 10.99
C SER A 167 -18.32 -1.60 11.84
N GLY A 168 -17.91 -2.69 12.51
CA GLY A 168 -18.84 -3.50 13.29
C GLY A 168 -18.13 -4.41 14.28
N SER A 169 -17.67 -3.85 15.40
CA SER A 169 -17.63 -4.55 16.69
C SER A 169 -17.11 -3.62 17.81
N GLU A 170 -17.97 -2.74 18.30
CA GLU A 170 -18.32 -2.88 19.72
C GLU A 170 -19.53 -3.81 19.75
N ASN A 171 -19.38 -4.95 20.42
CA ASN A 171 -20.40 -5.96 20.71
C ASN A 171 -20.93 -6.77 19.51
N GLN A 172 -20.36 -7.96 19.30
CA GLN A 172 -21.07 -9.22 19.60
C GLN A 172 -20.23 -10.44 19.18
N ALA A 173 -19.69 -11.13 20.19
CA ALA A 173 -19.42 -12.55 20.09
C ALA A 173 -20.76 -13.30 20.14
N SER A 174 -21.38 -13.49 18.98
CA SER A 174 -22.56 -14.35 18.84
C SER A 174 -22.14 -15.60 18.09
N GLY A 175 -21.89 -16.65 18.87
CA GLY A 175 -21.54 -17.98 18.39
C GLY A 175 -22.62 -18.56 17.47
N LEU A 176 -22.16 -19.38 16.53
CA LEU A 176 -22.97 -20.21 15.65
C LEU A 176 -23.85 -21.15 16.49
N ALA A 177 -25.15 -20.87 16.54
CA ALA A 177 -26.16 -21.82 17.01
C ALA A 177 -27.08 -22.17 15.84
N ALA A 178 -26.96 -23.41 15.35
CA ALA A 178 -27.85 -23.99 14.38
C ALA A 178 -29.29 -24.01 14.93
N THR A 179 -30.21 -23.32 14.26
CA THR A 179 -31.61 -23.25 14.64
C THR A 179 -32.36 -24.47 14.12
N SER A 180 -32.35 -25.57 14.89
CA SER A 180 -33.44 -26.55 14.84
C SER A 180 -34.62 -25.99 15.62
N GLY A 181 -35.74 -25.80 14.93
CA GLY A 181 -36.85 -24.98 15.41
C GLY A 181 -37.61 -25.52 16.63
N ARG A 182 -38.24 -24.60 17.38
CA ARG A 182 -39.57 -24.82 17.95
C ARG A 182 -40.23 -23.51 18.38
N ARG A 183 -41.48 -23.40 17.99
CA ARG A 183 -42.49 -22.37 18.27
C ARG A 183 -42.95 -22.43 19.73
N GLN A 184 -43.06 -21.27 20.42
CA GLN A 184 -44.03 -20.94 21.50
C GLN A 184 -43.65 -19.57 22.11
N GLN A 185 -44.41 -18.50 21.90
CA GLN A 185 -45.64 -18.08 22.57
C GLN A 185 -45.44 -17.69 24.06
N SER A 186 -45.60 -16.38 24.27
CA SER A 186 -45.54 -15.60 25.51
C SER A 186 -46.41 -16.16 26.65
N GLY A 187 -45.85 -16.17 27.86
CA GLY A 187 -46.56 -16.52 29.09
C GLY A 187 -45.83 -16.04 30.35
N ASN A 188 -46.27 -14.91 30.88
CA ASN A 188 -45.86 -14.25 32.11
C ASN A 188 -46.21 -15.06 33.37
N ARG A 189 -45.26 -15.40 34.27
CA ARG A 189 -45.50 -15.68 35.71
C ARG A 189 -44.29 -15.39 36.62
N LYS A 190 -44.56 -14.62 37.68
CA LYS A 190 -43.75 -14.41 38.90
C LYS A 190 -43.66 -15.69 39.76
N ALA A 191 -42.52 -15.90 40.43
CA ALA A 191 -42.33 -16.37 41.82
C ALA A 191 -40.82 -16.58 42.05
N ASN A 192 -40.17 -15.86 42.97
CA ASN A 192 -40.05 -16.08 44.41
C ASN A 192 -39.05 -17.19 44.81
N THR A 193 -38.32 -16.87 45.87
CA THR A 193 -37.22 -17.54 46.57
C THR A 193 -37.38 -19.05 46.83
N ASN A 194 -36.30 -19.82 46.71
CA ASN A 194 -35.56 -20.40 47.86
C ASN A 194 -34.54 -21.46 47.41
N SER A 195 -33.41 -21.43 48.10
CA SER A 195 -32.46 -22.53 48.28
C SER A 195 -33.14 -23.81 48.77
N ASN A 196 -32.85 -24.95 48.13
CA ASN A 196 -32.47 -26.19 48.82
C ASN A 196 -32.02 -27.28 47.84
N SER A 197 -30.85 -27.81 48.14
CA SER A 197 -30.25 -29.02 47.57
C SER A 197 -31.19 -30.22 47.73
N ALA A 198 -31.63 -30.79 46.61
CA ALA A 198 -32.40 -32.03 46.61
C ALA A 198 -32.02 -32.92 45.42
N GLY A 199 -31.23 -33.96 45.73
CA GLY A 199 -31.47 -35.31 45.19
C GLY A 199 -30.87 -35.67 43.84
N LEU A 200 -29.57 -35.96 43.78
CA LEU A 200 -29.01 -36.90 42.80
C LEU A 200 -29.06 -38.32 43.41
N LYS A 201 -30.27 -38.89 43.51
CA LYS A 201 -30.48 -40.18 44.17
C LYS A 201 -30.34 -41.41 43.27
N ASP A 202 -30.11 -41.24 41.96
CA ASP A 202 -29.99 -42.40 41.05
C ASP A 202 -28.88 -42.35 39.99
N ASP A 203 -28.04 -41.31 39.97
CA ASP A 203 -26.95 -41.24 39.00
C ASP A 203 -25.70 -41.98 39.46
N ILE A 204 -25.17 -42.84 38.58
CA ILE A 204 -24.00 -43.70 38.79
C ILE A 204 -22.75 -43.00 38.24
N CYS A 205 -21.70 -42.90 39.05
CA CYS A 205 -20.41 -42.36 38.63
C CYS A 205 -19.79 -43.21 37.52
N HIS A 206 -19.50 -42.63 36.36
CA HIS A 206 -18.95 -43.36 35.20
C HIS A 206 -17.53 -43.93 35.42
N TYR A 207 -16.82 -43.51 36.47
CA TYR A 207 -15.47 -43.98 36.79
C TYR A 207 -15.47 -45.14 37.79
N CYS A 208 -16.23 -45.04 38.90
CA CYS A 208 -16.25 -46.07 39.96
C CYS A 208 -17.52 -46.91 40.01
N LYS A 209 -18.55 -46.58 39.22
CA LYS A 209 -19.85 -47.26 39.18
C LYS A 209 -20.67 -47.24 40.48
N GLU A 210 -20.35 -46.35 41.41
CA GLU A 210 -21.15 -46.12 42.63
C GLU A 210 -22.12 -44.94 42.45
N LYS A 211 -23.27 -44.99 43.14
CA LYS A 211 -24.28 -43.92 43.10
C LYS A 211 -23.90 -42.74 44.00
N GLY A 212 -24.30 -41.53 43.63
CA GLY A 212 -24.34 -40.37 44.54
C GLY A 212 -23.16 -39.39 44.49
N HIS A 213 -22.27 -39.48 43.50
CA HIS A 213 -21.22 -38.47 43.27
C HIS A 213 -20.74 -38.43 41.81
N TRP A 214 -20.22 -37.28 41.35
CA TRP A 214 -19.46 -37.15 40.10
C TRP A 214 -18.06 -36.62 40.41
N LYS A 215 -17.01 -37.29 39.88
CA LYS A 215 -15.61 -36.84 40.04
C LYS A 215 -15.29 -35.80 38.97
N PHE A 216 -15.10 -34.54 39.35
CA PHE A 216 -14.54 -33.51 38.47
C PHE A 216 -13.02 -33.67 38.42
N VAL A 217 -12.49 -34.04 37.26
CA VAL A 217 -11.04 -34.03 37.02
C VAL A 217 -10.67 -32.62 36.56
N VAL A 218 -10.00 -31.87 37.43
CA VAL A 218 -9.30 -30.63 37.07
C VAL A 218 -7.93 -31.04 36.57
N LEU A 219 -7.66 -30.86 35.27
CA LEU A 219 -6.34 -31.07 34.69
C LEU A 219 -5.51 -29.79 34.89
N ASN A 220 -4.42 -29.91 35.63
CA ASN A 220 -3.27 -28.99 35.60
C ASN A 220 -2.34 -29.37 34.45
#